data_AF-A0A4Q6BBC1-F1
#
_entry.id   AF-A0A4Q6BBC1-F1
#
_cell.length_a   1.000
_cell.length_b   1.000
_cell.length_c   1.000
_cell.angle_alpha   90.00
_cell.angle_beta   90.00
_cell.angle_gamma   90.00
#
_symmetry.space_group_name_H-M   'P 1'
#
loop_
_entity.id
_entity.type
_entity.pdbx_description
1 polymer ?
#
loop_
_entity_poly.entity_id
_entity_poly.type
_entity_poly.pdbx_seq_one_letter_code
_entity_poly.pdbx_strand_id
1 'polypeptide(L)'
;MRLTEFIHANHKSIIEDWVAFARTLSPWSDGMGEASLRDHAEELLTAVVKDMNSPQTLMQQSEKSKGNALDGALALIGQKHASDRLETGISLDQLVSEFRALRASVLTQWERTQSNSQGEITRFNEAIDETLAESTARYSETVNATREQFLGILGHDLRNPIGAIIMGAQLLIESGGLESVEIATGILNSGNRMSRMVNDLLDLTRTRLGSGIPVVLSGSNLETVCRQAIAELQIMLPKAKLVFG
;
A
#
# COMPACT_ATOMS: atom_id res chain seq x y z
N MET A 1 -7.17 -12.82 -38.29
CA MET A 1 -7.72 -12.14 -37.10
C MET A 1 -6.55 -11.46 -36.43
N ARG A 2 -6.69 -10.19 -36.04
CA ARG A 2 -5.70 -9.49 -35.20
C ARG A 2 -5.90 -9.88 -33.73
N LEU A 3 -4.86 -9.74 -32.91
CA LEU A 3 -4.97 -10.05 -31.48
C LEU A 3 -5.92 -9.07 -30.80
N THR A 4 -5.95 -7.80 -31.23
CA THR A 4 -6.88 -6.80 -30.70
C THR A 4 -8.35 -7.14 -30.98
N GLU A 5 -8.66 -7.66 -32.18
CA GLU A 5 -10.01 -8.16 -32.53
C GLU A 5 -10.40 -9.36 -31.67
N PHE A 6 -9.46 -10.25 -31.41
CA PHE A 6 -9.68 -11.41 -30.56
C PHE A 6 -9.92 -11.04 -29.11
N ILE A 7 -9.11 -10.13 -28.55
CA ILE A 7 -9.29 -9.66 -27.17
C ILE A 7 -10.68 -9.03 -27.02
N HIS A 8 -11.12 -8.24 -28.01
CA HIS A 8 -12.46 -7.66 -28.00
C HIS A 8 -13.56 -8.74 -28.06
N ALA A 9 -13.42 -9.73 -28.95
CA ALA A 9 -14.41 -10.81 -29.10
C ALA A 9 -14.49 -11.75 -27.89
N ASN A 10 -13.38 -11.93 -27.16
CA ASN A 10 -13.27 -12.86 -26.03
C ASN A 10 -13.13 -12.15 -24.68
N HIS A 11 -13.39 -10.84 -24.63
CA HIS A 11 -13.15 -9.98 -23.47
C HIS A 11 -13.71 -10.57 -22.18
N LYS A 12 -14.99 -10.98 -22.20
CA LYS A 12 -15.65 -11.59 -21.04
C LYS A 12 -14.94 -12.84 -20.54
N SER A 13 -14.56 -13.75 -21.44
CA SER A 13 -13.87 -15.01 -21.07
C SER A 13 -12.46 -14.76 -20.53
N ILE A 14 -11.73 -13.78 -21.07
CA ILE A 14 -10.41 -13.38 -20.57
C ILE A 14 -10.51 -12.83 -19.15
N ILE A 15 -11.50 -11.96 -18.90
CA ILE A 15 -11.73 -11.36 -17.58
C ILE A 15 -12.18 -12.40 -16.56
N GLU A 16 -13.06 -13.34 -16.94
CA GLU A 16 -13.47 -14.45 -16.07
C GLU A 16 -12.28 -15.32 -15.63
N ASP A 17 -11.39 -15.69 -16.56
CA ASP A 17 -10.16 -16.45 -16.25
C ASP A 17 -9.23 -15.66 -15.31
N TRP A 18 -9.08 -14.36 -15.57
CA TRP A 18 -8.25 -13.48 -14.73
C TRP A 18 -8.81 -13.33 -13.31
N VAL A 19 -10.12 -13.11 -13.16
CA VAL A 19 -10.79 -12.99 -11.84
C VAL A 19 -10.65 -14.30 -11.06
N ALA A 20 -10.78 -15.44 -11.74
CA ALA A 20 -10.58 -16.75 -11.12
C ALA A 20 -9.16 -16.89 -10.54
N PHE A 21 -8.14 -16.40 -11.24
CA PHE A 21 -6.77 -16.35 -10.72
C PHE A 21 -6.62 -15.34 -9.57
N ALA A 22 -7.13 -14.12 -9.71
CA ALA A 22 -6.97 -13.08 -8.68
C ALA A 22 -7.54 -13.51 -7.33
N ARG A 23 -8.63 -14.31 -7.33
CA ARG A 23 -9.21 -14.95 -6.12
C ARG A 23 -8.24 -15.83 -5.34
N THR A 24 -7.26 -16.42 -6.02
CA THR A 24 -6.25 -17.27 -5.38
C THR A 24 -5.21 -16.48 -4.59
N LEU A 25 -5.10 -15.16 -4.81
CA LEU A 25 -4.12 -14.28 -4.17
C LEU A 25 -4.58 -13.73 -2.80
N SER A 26 -5.69 -14.23 -2.25
CA SER A 26 -6.30 -13.87 -0.96
C SER A 26 -5.32 -13.92 0.25
N PRO A 27 -5.46 -13.07 1.30
CA PRO A 27 -6.61 -12.21 1.61
C PRO A 27 -6.54 -10.82 0.96
N TRP A 28 -7.66 -10.40 0.37
CA TRP A 28 -7.91 -9.01 0.02
C TRP A 28 -8.36 -8.25 1.28
N SER A 29 -8.18 -6.93 1.32
CA SER A 29 -8.77 -6.12 2.39
C SER A 29 -10.31 -6.23 2.39
N ASP A 30 -10.91 -6.16 3.59
CA ASP A 30 -12.35 -6.06 3.78
C ASP A 30 -12.89 -4.84 2.99
N GLY A 31 -13.41 -5.08 1.79
CA GLY A 31 -13.93 -4.02 0.91
C GLY A 31 -13.72 -4.25 -0.58
N MET A 32 -12.71 -5.02 -0.99
CA MET A 32 -12.52 -5.35 -2.41
C MET A 32 -13.48 -6.48 -2.83
N GLY A 33 -14.63 -6.09 -3.37
CA GLY A 33 -15.56 -7.01 -4.01
C GLY A 33 -15.06 -7.46 -5.38
N GLU A 34 -15.53 -8.63 -5.83
CA GLU A 34 -15.25 -9.17 -7.17
C GLU A 34 -15.56 -8.17 -8.30
N ALA A 35 -16.60 -7.34 -8.14
CA ALA A 35 -16.94 -6.30 -9.10
C ALA A 35 -15.80 -5.29 -9.31
N SER A 36 -15.13 -4.86 -8.24
CA SER A 36 -14.00 -3.92 -8.33
C SER A 36 -12.79 -4.56 -9.01
N LEU A 37 -12.51 -5.84 -8.74
CA LEU A 37 -11.46 -6.58 -9.44
C LEU A 37 -11.73 -6.65 -10.94
N ARG A 38 -12.97 -6.98 -11.29
CA ARG A 38 -13.42 -7.04 -12.67
C ARG A 38 -13.26 -5.69 -13.37
N ASP A 39 -13.76 -4.62 -12.77
CA ASP A 39 -13.69 -3.27 -13.35
C ASP A 39 -12.25 -2.85 -13.66
N HIS A 40 -11.30 -3.13 -12.75
CA HIS A 40 -9.89 -2.78 -12.96
C HIS A 40 -9.25 -3.62 -14.07
N ALA A 41 -9.57 -4.91 -14.16
CA ALA A 41 -9.08 -5.74 -15.26
C ALA A 41 -9.65 -5.31 -16.61
N GLU A 42 -10.93 -4.90 -16.66
CA GLU A 42 -11.56 -4.35 -17.86
C GLU A 42 -10.89 -3.04 -18.29
N GLU A 43 -10.57 -2.13 -17.34
CA GLU A 43 -9.86 -0.87 -17.60
C GLU A 43 -8.46 -1.12 -18.18
N LEU A 44 -7.67 -1.99 -17.55
CA LEU A 44 -6.33 -2.36 -18.02
C LEU A 44 -6.35 -2.99 -19.41
N LEU A 45 -7.20 -4.00 -19.62
CA LEU A 45 -7.27 -4.72 -20.89
C LEU A 45 -7.72 -3.79 -22.03
N THR A 46 -8.65 -2.87 -21.74
CA THR A 46 -9.09 -1.85 -22.70
C THR A 46 -7.96 -0.88 -23.05
N ALA A 47 -7.19 -0.42 -22.05
CA ALA A 47 -6.05 0.47 -22.27
C ALA A 47 -4.96 -0.21 -23.12
N VAL A 48 -4.64 -1.49 -22.84
CA VAL A 48 -3.69 -2.29 -23.61
C VAL A 48 -4.15 -2.43 -25.07
N VAL A 49 -5.41 -2.78 -25.31
CA VAL A 49 -5.95 -2.89 -26.69
C VAL A 49 -5.91 -1.56 -27.43
N LYS A 50 -6.20 -0.44 -26.76
CA LYS A 50 -6.12 0.90 -27.35
C LYS A 50 -4.68 1.24 -27.76
N ASP A 51 -3.73 0.95 -26.90
CA ASP A 51 -2.31 1.16 -27.17
C ASP A 51 -1.80 0.27 -28.34
N MET A 52 -2.20 -1.00 -28.35
CA MET A 52 -1.92 -1.92 -29.46
C MET A 52 -2.48 -1.47 -30.82
N ASN A 53 -3.47 -0.57 -30.85
CA ASN A 53 -3.99 -0.02 -32.09
C ASN A 53 -3.38 1.36 -32.45
N SER A 54 -2.63 1.99 -31.55
CA SER A 54 -2.13 3.36 -31.71
C SER A 54 -0.90 3.42 -32.64
N PRO A 55 -0.83 4.27 -33.67
CA PRO A 55 0.34 4.29 -34.57
C PRO A 55 1.66 4.53 -33.82
N GLN A 56 2.70 3.75 -34.15
CA GLN A 56 4.01 3.82 -33.50
C GLN A 56 5.12 3.62 -34.52
N THR A 57 6.19 4.42 -34.42
CA THR A 57 7.42 4.27 -35.22
C THR A 57 8.33 3.19 -34.64
N LEU A 58 9.28 2.68 -35.42
CA LEU A 58 10.30 1.73 -34.92
C LEU A 58 11.12 2.28 -33.74
N MET A 59 11.39 3.59 -33.73
CA MET A 59 12.10 4.24 -32.63
C MET A 59 11.24 4.26 -31.37
N GLN A 60 9.97 4.68 -31.48
CA GLN A 60 9.04 4.65 -30.36
C GLN A 60 8.83 3.22 -29.85
N GLN A 61 8.76 2.23 -30.74
CA GLN A 61 8.69 0.82 -30.37
C GLN A 61 9.92 0.42 -29.57
N SER A 62 11.11 0.69 -30.09
CA SER A 62 12.38 0.37 -29.43
C SER A 62 12.51 1.02 -28.05
N GLU A 63 12.12 2.28 -27.90
CA GLU A 63 12.19 2.97 -26.61
C GLU A 63 11.16 2.44 -25.61
N LYS A 64 9.95 2.11 -26.09
CA LYS A 64 8.93 1.47 -25.27
C LYS A 64 9.37 0.10 -24.75
N SER A 65 9.96 -0.75 -25.60
CA SER A 65 10.50 -2.05 -25.18
C SER A 65 11.65 -1.93 -24.16
N LYS A 66 12.30 -0.75 -24.06
CA LYS A 66 13.34 -0.46 -23.06
C LYS A 66 12.81 0.22 -21.80
N GLY A 67 11.51 0.55 -21.74
CA GLY A 67 10.92 1.31 -20.63
C GLY A 67 11.22 2.81 -20.67
N ASN A 68 11.64 3.35 -21.81
CA ASN A 68 11.91 4.78 -22.02
C ASN A 68 10.74 5.51 -22.69
N ALA A 69 9.54 4.93 -22.70
CA ALA A 69 8.37 5.58 -23.27
C ALA A 69 8.06 6.85 -22.46
N LEU A 70 7.80 7.96 -23.16
CA LEU A 70 7.42 9.23 -22.54
C LEU A 70 5.91 9.23 -22.24
N ASP A 71 5.54 9.43 -20.97
CA ASP A 71 4.21 9.78 -20.44
C ASP A 71 3.02 9.43 -21.37
N GLY A 72 2.83 8.13 -21.58
CA GLY A 72 1.74 7.60 -22.39
C GLY A 72 0.42 7.51 -21.61
N ALA A 73 -0.71 7.54 -22.31
CA ALA A 73 -2.01 7.28 -21.69
C ALA A 73 -2.07 5.90 -21.01
N LEU A 74 -1.34 4.91 -21.52
CA LEU A 74 -1.22 3.58 -20.91
C LEU A 74 -0.43 3.61 -19.60
N ALA A 75 0.67 4.39 -19.54
CA ALA A 75 1.45 4.59 -18.32
C ALA A 75 0.57 5.15 -17.19
N LEU A 76 -0.24 6.17 -17.46
CA LEU A 76 -1.16 6.75 -16.46
C LEU A 76 -2.17 5.74 -15.92
N ILE A 77 -2.68 4.83 -16.76
CA ILE A 77 -3.57 3.75 -16.31
C ILE A 77 -2.84 2.76 -15.41
N GLY A 78 -1.61 2.37 -15.77
CA GLY A 78 -0.77 1.52 -14.91
C GLY A 78 -0.48 2.16 -13.56
N GLN A 79 -0.12 3.45 -13.55
CA GLN A 79 0.13 4.20 -12.32
C GLN A 79 -1.13 4.28 -11.44
N LYS A 80 -2.29 4.58 -12.03
CA LYS A 80 -3.57 4.58 -11.30
C LYS A 80 -3.89 3.20 -10.71
N HIS A 81 -3.77 2.14 -11.51
CA HIS A 81 -3.99 0.76 -11.07
C HIS A 81 -3.10 0.40 -9.87
N ALA A 82 -1.83 0.79 -9.90
CA ALA A 82 -0.91 0.59 -8.78
C ALA A 82 -1.34 1.34 -7.50
N SER A 83 -1.80 2.59 -7.63
CA SER A 83 -2.32 3.35 -6.50
C SER A 83 -3.56 2.70 -5.88
N ASP A 84 -4.53 2.32 -6.71
CA ASP A 84 -5.77 1.68 -6.24
C ASP A 84 -5.48 0.33 -5.54
N ARG A 85 -4.47 -0.41 -6.03
CA ARG A 85 -4.03 -1.67 -5.43
C ARG A 85 -3.31 -1.46 -4.09
N LEU A 86 -2.46 -0.44 -3.99
CA LEU A 86 -1.80 -0.10 -2.74
C LEU A 86 -2.80 0.33 -1.65
N GLU A 87 -3.80 1.15 -2.00
CA GLU A 87 -4.85 1.59 -1.07
C GLU A 87 -5.68 0.43 -0.51
N THR A 88 -5.79 -0.64 -1.29
CA THR A 88 -6.53 -1.86 -0.91
C THR A 88 -5.65 -2.92 -0.25
N GLY A 89 -4.38 -2.60 0.03
CA GLY A 89 -3.46 -3.47 0.76
C GLY A 89 -2.87 -4.62 -0.07
N ILE A 90 -3.03 -4.59 -1.40
CA ILE A 90 -2.40 -5.57 -2.30
C ILE A 90 -0.90 -5.30 -2.34
N SER A 91 -0.11 -6.35 -2.14
CA SER A 91 1.35 -6.27 -2.17
C SER A 91 1.90 -6.13 -3.59
N LEU A 92 3.15 -5.67 -3.70
CA LEU A 92 3.83 -5.55 -5.00
C LEU A 92 3.94 -6.90 -5.73
N ASP A 93 4.18 -8.00 -5.02
CA ASP A 93 4.25 -9.34 -5.61
C ASP A 93 2.89 -9.85 -6.10
N GLN A 94 1.80 -9.52 -5.41
CA GLN A 94 0.44 -9.79 -5.87
C GLN A 94 0.09 -8.96 -7.10
N LEU A 95 0.43 -7.66 -7.12
CA LEU A 95 0.27 -6.79 -8.28
C LEU A 95 0.97 -7.37 -9.52
N VAL A 96 2.24 -7.75 -9.40
CA VAL A 96 2.99 -8.41 -10.49
C VAL A 96 2.31 -9.72 -10.92
N SER A 97 1.75 -10.47 -9.97
CA SER A 97 1.03 -11.71 -10.25
C SER A 97 -0.25 -11.49 -11.05
N GLU A 98 -1.00 -10.41 -10.80
CA GLU A 98 -2.17 -10.04 -11.60
C GLU A 98 -1.83 -9.82 -13.08
N PHE A 99 -0.74 -9.09 -13.37
CA PHE A 99 -0.28 -8.87 -14.75
C PHE A 99 0.16 -10.18 -15.42
N ARG A 100 0.89 -11.05 -14.70
CA ARG A 100 1.30 -12.35 -15.21
C ARG A 100 0.09 -13.21 -15.59
N ALA A 101 -0.95 -13.21 -14.76
CA ALA A 101 -2.17 -13.96 -15.02
C ALA A 101 -2.99 -13.38 -16.17
N LEU A 102 -3.07 -12.05 -16.30
CA LEU A 102 -3.75 -11.41 -17.43
C LEU A 102 -3.06 -11.79 -18.75
N ARG A 103 -1.74 -11.66 -18.79
CA ARG A 103 -0.92 -12.05 -19.96
C ARG A 103 -1.11 -13.52 -20.30
N ALA A 104 -1.07 -14.41 -19.31
CA ALA A 104 -1.29 -15.84 -19.51
C ALA A 104 -2.70 -16.12 -20.06
N SER A 105 -3.73 -15.50 -19.50
CA SER A 105 -5.13 -15.67 -19.93
C SER A 105 -5.31 -15.29 -21.40
N VAL A 106 -4.78 -14.13 -21.80
CA VAL A 106 -4.84 -13.67 -23.20
C VAL A 106 -4.06 -14.61 -24.13
N LEU A 107 -2.80 -14.92 -23.82
CA LEU A 107 -1.93 -15.67 -24.73
C LEU A 107 -2.35 -17.15 -24.85
N THR A 108 -2.76 -17.79 -23.77
CA THR A 108 -3.22 -19.19 -23.81
C THR A 108 -4.54 -19.32 -24.57
N GLN A 109 -5.47 -18.37 -24.42
CA GLN A 109 -6.70 -18.41 -25.23
C GLN A 109 -6.41 -18.09 -26.70
N TRP A 110 -5.51 -17.16 -26.99
CA TRP A 110 -5.10 -16.82 -28.37
C TRP A 110 -4.41 -17.99 -29.08
N GLU A 111 -3.53 -18.72 -28.40
CA GLU A 111 -2.80 -19.87 -28.96
C GLU A 111 -3.76 -20.95 -29.49
N ARG A 112 -4.90 -21.16 -28.83
CA ARG A 112 -5.94 -22.12 -29.27
C ARG A 112 -6.53 -21.80 -30.64
N THR A 113 -6.42 -20.55 -31.09
CA THR A 113 -6.88 -20.13 -32.43
C THR A 113 -5.92 -20.52 -33.55
N GLN A 114 -4.74 -21.08 -33.23
CA GLN A 114 -3.66 -21.43 -34.17
C GLN A 114 -3.22 -20.25 -35.05
N SER A 115 -3.49 -19.02 -34.60
CA SER A 115 -3.15 -17.79 -35.32
C SER A 115 -1.69 -17.43 -35.05
N ASN A 116 -0.85 -17.48 -36.10
CA ASN A 116 0.56 -17.17 -35.99
C ASN A 116 0.80 -15.72 -36.43
N SER A 117 0.96 -14.81 -35.46
CA SER A 117 1.25 -13.39 -35.72
C SER A 117 2.23 -12.87 -34.68
N GLN A 118 3.52 -13.15 -34.90
CA GLN A 118 4.61 -12.77 -34.00
C GLN A 118 4.59 -11.27 -33.65
N GLY A 119 4.28 -10.40 -34.61
CA GLY A 119 4.22 -8.96 -34.37
C GLY A 119 3.12 -8.51 -33.41
N GLU A 120 1.95 -9.17 -33.44
CA GLU A 120 0.84 -8.86 -32.53
C GLU A 120 1.18 -9.27 -31.08
N ILE A 121 1.84 -10.42 -30.92
CA ILE A 121 2.30 -10.90 -29.61
C ILE A 121 3.39 -9.98 -29.05
N THR A 122 4.36 -9.58 -29.88
CA THR A 122 5.40 -8.62 -29.47
C THR A 122 4.75 -7.32 -28.97
N ARG A 123 3.78 -6.80 -29.73
CA ARG A 123 3.11 -5.55 -29.38
C ARG A 123 2.27 -5.63 -28.11
N PHE A 124 1.60 -6.76 -27.89
CA PHE A 124 0.88 -7.02 -26.64
C PHE A 124 1.84 -7.10 -25.44
N ASN A 125 2.95 -7.82 -25.59
CA ASN A 125 3.96 -7.93 -24.54
C ASN A 125 4.56 -6.56 -24.20
N GLU A 126 4.87 -5.73 -25.20
CA GLU A 126 5.35 -4.36 -24.99
C GLU A 126 4.37 -3.51 -24.17
N ALA A 127 3.06 -3.59 -24.47
CA ALA A 127 2.04 -2.86 -23.73
C ALA A 127 1.89 -3.37 -22.28
N ILE A 128 1.91 -4.68 -22.08
CA ILE A 128 1.87 -5.28 -20.74
C ILE A 128 3.12 -4.90 -19.92
N ASP A 129 4.30 -5.00 -20.52
CA ASP A 129 5.57 -4.74 -19.85
C ASP A 129 5.72 -3.24 -19.51
N GLU A 130 5.29 -2.33 -20.39
CA GLU A 130 5.22 -0.89 -20.08
C GLU A 130 4.29 -0.63 -18.88
N THR A 131 3.05 -1.13 -18.94
CA THR A 131 2.06 -0.90 -17.89
C THR A 131 2.54 -1.48 -16.55
N LEU A 132 3.15 -2.66 -16.57
CA LEU A 132 3.73 -3.30 -15.40
C LEU A 132 4.89 -2.48 -14.83
N ALA A 133 5.81 -2.02 -15.68
CA ALA A 133 6.94 -1.20 -15.25
C ALA A 133 6.45 0.08 -14.55
N GLU A 134 5.53 0.81 -15.18
CA GLU A 134 4.92 2.02 -14.63
C GLU A 134 4.16 1.77 -13.32
N SER A 135 3.41 0.67 -13.26
CA SER A 135 2.69 0.25 -12.05
C SER A 135 3.67 -0.02 -10.90
N THR A 136 4.76 -0.75 -11.17
CA THR A 136 5.76 -1.10 -10.15
C THR A 136 6.57 0.11 -9.69
N ALA A 137 6.91 1.02 -10.61
CA ALA A 137 7.60 2.27 -10.32
C ALA A 137 6.73 3.15 -9.41
N ARG A 138 5.47 3.40 -9.81
CA ARG A 138 4.51 4.18 -9.00
C ARG A 138 4.29 3.56 -7.62
N TYR A 139 4.08 2.25 -7.56
CA TYR A 139 3.90 1.55 -6.28
C TYR A 139 5.10 1.78 -5.34
N SER A 140 6.32 1.60 -5.85
CA SER A 140 7.56 1.81 -5.09
C SER A 140 7.72 3.27 -4.64
N GLU A 141 7.47 4.23 -5.54
CA GLU A 141 7.49 5.66 -5.23
C GLU A 141 6.51 6.01 -4.12
N THR A 142 5.26 5.57 -4.20
CA THR A 142 4.25 5.88 -3.20
C THR A 142 4.59 5.27 -1.84
N VAL A 143 5.09 4.02 -1.82
CA VAL A 143 5.55 3.37 -0.58
C VAL A 143 6.74 4.12 0.02
N ASN A 144 7.71 4.53 -0.80
CA ASN A 144 8.87 5.29 -0.33
C ASN A 144 8.49 6.68 0.16
N ALA A 145 7.64 7.41 -0.56
CA ALA A 145 7.15 8.73 -0.15
C ALA A 145 6.40 8.64 1.20
N THR A 146 5.54 7.64 1.36
CA THR A 146 4.83 7.40 2.62
C THR A 146 5.81 7.05 3.75
N ARG A 147 6.86 6.27 3.46
CA ARG A 147 7.92 5.94 4.43
C ARG A 147 8.70 7.19 4.86
N GLU A 148 9.10 8.03 3.91
CA GLU A 148 9.84 9.26 4.18
C GLU A 148 8.99 10.25 4.98
N GLN A 149 7.72 10.42 4.62
CA GLN A 149 6.78 11.24 5.37
C GLN A 149 6.62 10.74 6.81
N PHE A 150 6.45 9.44 7.01
CA PHE A 150 6.34 8.83 8.33
C PHE A 150 7.60 9.05 9.18
N LEU A 151 8.79 8.82 8.60
CA LEU A 151 10.07 9.06 9.28
C LEU A 151 10.26 10.55 9.62
N GLY A 152 9.82 11.46 8.75
CA GLY A 152 9.86 12.90 8.98
C GLY A 152 8.99 13.32 10.16
N ILE A 153 7.74 12.83 10.22
CA ILE A 153 6.80 13.09 11.33
C ILE A 153 7.38 12.55 12.64
N LEU A 154 7.87 11.31 12.65
CA LEU A 154 8.48 10.72 13.85
C LEU A 154 9.72 11.49 14.32
N GLY A 155 10.58 11.91 13.41
CA GLY A 155 11.76 12.70 13.75
C GLY A 155 11.40 14.03 14.40
N HIS A 156 10.35 14.69 13.90
CA HIS A 156 9.80 15.89 14.53
C HIS A 156 9.22 15.61 15.92
N ASP A 157 8.39 14.57 16.03
CA ASP A 157 7.67 14.24 17.27
C ASP A 157 8.58 13.74 18.39
N LEU A 158 9.74 13.15 18.05
CA LEU A 158 10.79 12.80 18.99
C LEU A 158 11.66 14.01 19.38
N ARG A 159 11.89 14.97 18.47
CA ARG A 159 12.72 16.16 18.77
C ARG A 159 12.12 17.00 19.90
N ASN A 160 10.79 17.15 19.92
CA ASN A 160 10.09 17.94 20.93
C ASN A 160 10.33 17.46 22.38
N PRO A 161 10.06 16.19 22.75
CA PRO A 161 10.35 15.68 24.09
C PRO A 161 11.85 15.64 24.39
N ILE A 162 12.73 15.40 23.41
CA ILE A 162 14.20 15.52 23.61
C ILE A 162 14.58 16.94 24.02
N GLY A 163 14.05 17.95 23.34
CA GLY A 163 14.27 19.36 23.69
C GLY A 163 13.78 19.70 25.10
N ALA A 164 12.61 19.19 25.49
CA ALA A 164 12.07 19.35 26.85
C ALA A 164 12.95 18.69 27.92
N ILE A 165 13.49 17.49 27.63
CA ILE A 165 14.43 16.80 28.52
C ILE A 165 15.70 17.62 28.71
N ILE A 166 16.31 18.09 27.60
CA ILE A 166 17.55 18.87 27.64
C ILE A 166 17.33 20.18 28.41
N MET A 167 16.27 20.92 28.11
CA MET A 167 15.95 22.19 28.79
C MET A 167 15.66 21.98 30.27
N GLY A 168 14.85 20.96 30.60
CA GLY A 168 14.57 20.62 31.99
C GLY A 168 15.83 20.26 32.76
N ALA A 169 16.71 19.45 32.18
CA ALA A 169 17.98 19.08 32.81
C ALA A 169 18.89 20.31 33.02
N GLN A 170 18.94 21.22 32.05
CA GLN A 170 19.70 22.48 32.17
C GLN A 170 19.18 23.34 33.33
N LEU A 171 17.86 23.51 33.46
CA LEU A 171 17.25 24.25 34.56
C LEU A 171 17.52 23.62 35.93
N LEU A 172 17.54 22.28 36.01
CA LEU A 172 17.91 21.57 37.25
C LEU A 172 19.35 21.81 37.67
N ILE A 173 20.27 21.89 36.70
CA ILE A 173 21.68 22.19 36.93
C ILE A 173 21.83 23.64 37.42
N GLU A 174 21.12 24.59 36.80
CA GLU A 174 21.18 26.02 37.14
C GLU A 174 20.52 26.33 38.50
N SER A 175 19.44 25.64 38.86
CA SER A 175 18.74 25.84 40.13
C SER A 175 19.43 25.18 41.33
N GLY A 176 20.53 24.45 41.11
CA GLY A 176 21.22 23.70 42.17
C GLY A 176 20.38 22.57 42.76
N GLY A 177 19.37 22.08 42.03
CA GLY A 177 18.51 20.96 42.43
C GLY A 177 17.41 21.28 43.46
N LEU A 178 17.29 22.53 43.93
CA LEU A 178 16.26 22.96 44.89
C LEU A 178 14.97 23.32 44.13
N GLU A 179 13.83 22.78 44.60
CA GLU A 179 12.48 22.86 43.97
C GLU A 179 12.37 22.21 42.57
N SER A 180 12.87 20.98 42.44
CA SER A 180 13.10 20.29 41.17
C SER A 180 12.03 19.28 40.75
N VAL A 181 10.99 19.02 41.56
CA VAL A 181 10.06 17.91 41.31
C VAL A 181 9.24 18.14 40.04
N GLU A 182 8.75 19.36 39.78
CA GLU A 182 7.98 19.66 38.55
C GLU A 182 8.84 19.51 37.29
N ILE A 183 10.07 20.01 37.31
CA ILE A 183 11.01 19.91 36.19
C ILE A 183 11.40 18.44 35.95
N ALA A 184 11.75 17.70 37.01
CA ALA A 184 12.05 16.28 36.94
C ALA A 184 10.85 15.46 36.43
N THR A 185 9.63 15.83 36.84
CA THR A 185 8.39 15.21 36.34
C THR A 185 8.20 15.49 34.85
N GLY A 186 8.48 16.71 34.39
CA GLY A 186 8.45 17.07 32.97
C GLY A 186 9.44 16.27 32.11
N ILE A 187 10.68 16.09 32.61
CA ILE A 187 11.70 15.25 31.98
C ILE A 187 11.23 13.79 31.90
N LEU A 188 10.75 13.22 33.01
CA LEU A 188 10.29 11.84 33.07
C LEU A 188 9.11 11.60 32.11
N ASN A 189 8.14 12.51 32.10
CA ASN A 189 6.99 12.43 31.19
C ASN A 189 7.41 12.48 29.72
N SER A 190 8.40 13.30 29.39
CA SER A 190 8.95 13.40 28.03
C SER A 190 9.67 12.12 27.62
N GLY A 191 10.47 11.52 28.52
CA GLY A 191 11.12 10.22 28.30
C GLY A 191 10.12 9.07 28.14
N ASN A 192 9.06 9.06 28.95
CA ASN A 192 7.97 8.08 28.82
C ASN A 192 7.22 8.23 27.48
N ARG A 193 7.00 9.47 27.02
CA ARG A 193 6.39 9.75 25.71
C ARG A 193 7.27 9.21 24.56
N MET A 194 8.58 9.45 24.62
CA MET A 194 9.53 8.89 23.65
C MET A 194 9.53 7.36 23.65
N SER A 195 9.54 6.73 24.83
CA SER A 195 9.53 5.27 24.94
C SER A 195 8.29 4.65 24.31
N ARG A 196 7.11 5.26 24.49
CA ARG A 196 5.88 4.84 23.79
C ARG A 196 6.01 4.95 22.27
N MET A 197 6.46 6.09 21.75
CA MET A 197 6.66 6.26 20.30
C MET A 197 7.64 5.25 19.69
N VAL A 198 8.72 4.91 20.41
CA VAL A 198 9.67 3.87 19.97
C VAL A 198 9.02 2.48 19.97
N ASN A 199 8.22 2.15 20.99
CA ASN A 199 7.47 0.89 21.03
C ASN A 199 6.46 0.80 19.88
N ASP A 200 5.72 1.87 19.60
CA ASP A 200 4.76 1.93 18.49
C ASP A 200 5.46 1.65 17.14
N LEU A 201 6.69 2.17 16.96
CA LEU A 201 7.50 1.90 15.77
C LEU A 201 7.99 0.44 15.70
N LEU A 202 8.37 -0.15 16.82
CA LEU A 202 8.76 -1.57 16.87
C LEU A 202 7.57 -2.48 16.54
N ASP A 203 6.38 -2.15 17.02
CA ASP A 203 5.15 -2.89 16.73
C ASP A 203 4.76 -2.76 15.25
N LEU A 204 4.87 -1.56 14.66
CA LEU A 204 4.69 -1.37 13.21
C LEU A 204 5.70 -2.18 12.39
N THR A 205 6.95 -2.26 12.84
CA THR A 205 7.98 -3.02 12.13
C THR A 205 7.71 -4.54 12.19
N ARG A 206 7.23 -5.04 13.33
CA ARG A 206 6.82 -6.45 13.51
C ARG A 206 5.60 -6.83 12.67
N THR A 207 4.60 -5.97 12.59
CA THR A 207 3.42 -6.23 11.75
C THR A 207 3.80 -6.35 10.27
N ARG A 208 4.69 -5.49 9.76
CA ARG A 208 5.20 -5.56 8.38
C ARG A 208 6.02 -6.81 8.07
N LEU A 209 6.72 -7.38 9.06
CA LEU A 209 7.49 -8.62 8.91
C LEU A 209 6.63 -9.89 8.99
N GLY A 210 5.29 -9.75 9.02
CA GLY A 210 4.37 -10.88 9.09
C GLY A 210 4.27 -11.53 10.47
N SER A 211 4.98 -11.01 11.48
CA SER A 211 4.90 -11.51 12.86
C SER A 211 3.67 -11.02 13.64
N GLY A 212 2.89 -10.10 13.06
CA GLY A 212 1.71 -9.53 13.70
C GLY A 212 2.03 -8.67 14.93
N ILE A 213 1.01 -8.14 15.59
CA ILE A 213 1.15 -7.58 16.94
C ILE A 213 1.16 -8.77 17.90
N PRO A 214 2.19 -8.95 18.75
CA PRO A 214 2.23 -10.08 19.67
C PRO A 214 1.10 -9.95 20.70
N VAL A 215 0.09 -10.81 20.59
CA VAL A 215 -1.00 -10.89 21.56
C VAL A 215 -0.68 -12.00 22.55
N VAL A 216 -0.48 -11.63 23.82
CA VAL A 216 -0.39 -12.61 24.91
C VAL A 216 -1.79 -12.84 25.46
N LEU A 217 -2.38 -13.98 25.12
CA LEU A 217 -3.68 -14.38 25.65
C LEU A 217 -3.52 -14.74 27.13
N SER A 218 -4.31 -14.10 27.98
CA SER A 218 -4.37 -14.37 29.42
C SER A 218 -5.82 -14.30 29.91
N GLY A 219 -6.14 -15.12 30.92
CA GLY A 219 -7.43 -15.01 31.60
C GLY A 219 -7.55 -13.64 32.27
N SER A 220 -8.47 -12.81 31.79
CA SER A 220 -8.65 -11.44 32.27
C SER A 220 -10.12 -11.17 32.59
N ASN A 221 -10.37 -10.39 33.65
CA ASN A 221 -11.71 -9.93 33.99
C ASN A 221 -12.04 -8.67 33.18
N LEU A 222 -12.91 -8.83 32.18
CA LEU A 222 -13.38 -7.74 31.31
C LEU A 222 -14.04 -6.59 32.10
N GLU A 223 -14.75 -6.88 33.18
CA GLU A 223 -15.33 -5.84 34.04
C GLU A 223 -14.24 -4.96 34.65
N THR A 224 -13.15 -5.55 35.11
CA THR A 224 -12.01 -4.82 35.66
C THR A 224 -11.38 -3.91 34.60
N VAL A 225 -11.11 -4.46 33.41
CA VAL A 225 -10.53 -3.72 32.29
C VAL A 225 -11.40 -2.54 31.88
N CYS A 226 -12.72 -2.76 31.73
CA CYS A 226 -13.65 -1.71 31.35
C CYS A 226 -13.80 -0.61 32.41
N ARG A 227 -13.86 -0.99 33.70
CA ARG A 227 -13.91 0.00 34.80
C ARG A 227 -12.65 0.86 34.82
N GLN A 228 -11.49 0.28 34.56
CA GLN A 228 -10.21 0.98 34.52
C GLN A 228 -10.14 1.97 33.34
N ALA A 229 -10.56 1.54 32.14
CA ALA A 229 -10.67 2.42 30.97
C ALA A 229 -11.67 3.57 31.20
N ILE A 230 -12.80 3.32 31.84
CA ILE A 230 -13.80 4.36 32.16
C ILE A 230 -13.24 5.36 33.16
N ALA A 231 -12.51 4.89 34.19
CA ALA A 231 -11.87 5.79 35.15
C ALA A 231 -10.88 6.74 34.46
N GLU A 232 -10.09 6.24 33.51
CA GLU A 232 -9.17 7.06 32.70
C GLU A 232 -9.91 8.07 31.82
N LEU A 233 -10.97 7.65 31.13
CA LEU A 233 -11.79 8.54 30.30
C LEU A 233 -12.51 9.61 31.12
N GLN A 234 -12.94 9.28 32.34
CA GLN A 234 -13.60 10.22 33.24
C GLN A 234 -12.66 11.35 33.70
N ILE A 235 -11.35 11.08 33.79
CA ILE A 235 -10.32 12.10 34.06
C ILE A 235 -10.19 13.07 32.89
N MET A 236 -10.19 12.55 31.65
CA MET A 236 -10.09 13.37 30.44
C MET A 236 -11.39 14.09 30.06
N LEU A 237 -12.54 13.52 30.44
CA LEU A 237 -13.88 14.01 30.10
C LEU A 237 -14.74 14.20 31.37
N PRO A 238 -14.38 15.12 32.28
CA PRO A 238 -15.00 15.22 33.61
C PRO A 238 -16.49 15.56 33.59
N LYS A 239 -17.01 16.09 32.47
CA LYS A 239 -18.44 16.42 32.28
C LYS A 239 -19.24 15.32 31.60
N ALA A 240 -18.60 14.31 31.02
CA ALA A 240 -19.28 13.19 30.37
C ALA A 240 -19.73 12.18 31.44
N LYS A 241 -20.94 11.64 31.30
CA LYS A 241 -21.43 10.58 32.19
C LYS A 241 -21.26 9.23 31.48
N LEU A 242 -20.20 8.50 31.82
CA LEU A 242 -19.92 7.18 31.27
C LEU A 242 -20.63 6.12 32.12
N VAL A 243 -21.41 5.24 31.47
CA VAL A 243 -22.18 4.17 32.15
C VAL A 243 -21.65 2.81 31.69
N PHE A 244 -21.23 1.98 32.63
CA PHE A 244 -20.91 0.57 32.41
C PHE A 244 -22.04 -0.28 32.98
N GLY A 245 -22.69 -1.07 32.12
CA GLY A 245 -23.85 -1.92 32.45
C GLY A 245 -23.48 -3.37 32.60
#